data_AF-A0AAE1YQW7-F1
#
_entry.id   AF-A0AAE1YQW7-F1
#
_cell.length_a   1.000
_cell.length_b   1.000
_cell.length_c   1.000
_cell.angle_alpha   90.00
_cell.angle_beta   90.00
_cell.angle_gamma   90.00
#
_symmetry.space_group_name_H-M   'P 1'
#
loop_
_entity.id
_entity.type
_entity.pdbx_description
1 polymer ?
#
loop_
_entity_poly.entity_id
_entity_poly.type
_entity_poly.pdbx_seq_one_letter_code
_entity_poly.pdbx_strand_id
1 'polypeptide(L)'
;MASPLFLSFFLRHFLVLPRRNILTSAAGGKCDLLLSSIGISAMHMQLLYIDHIVIFYRTDFGISNISLPARICRNNLKVTALTNDFTAHSVEYDVASNSVRPLMVLTNTWCSSGIIMPQGTLAQTGG
;
A
#
# COMPACT_ATOMS: atom_id res chain seq x y z
N MET A 1 -17.52 54.01 -33.29
CA MET A 1 -17.43 54.43 -31.87
C MET A 1 -18.57 53.77 -31.12
N ALA A 2 -18.30 52.68 -30.40
CA ALA A 2 -19.34 51.97 -29.64
C ALA A 2 -19.67 52.76 -28.35
N SER A 3 -20.96 52.89 -28.04
CA SER A 3 -21.45 53.67 -26.90
C SER A 3 -20.95 53.09 -25.56
N PRO A 4 -20.45 53.91 -24.62
CA PRO A 4 -19.91 53.44 -23.33
C PRO A 4 -20.96 52.74 -22.45
N LEU A 5 -22.25 52.95 -22.74
CA LEU A 5 -23.36 52.27 -22.06
C LEU A 5 -23.50 50.79 -22.47
N PHE A 6 -23.16 50.44 -23.72
CA PHE A 6 -23.20 49.05 -24.19
C PHE A 6 -22.09 48.20 -23.54
N LEU A 7 -20.91 48.79 -23.32
CA LEU A 7 -19.77 48.09 -22.71
C LEU A 7 -20.02 47.77 -21.22
N SER A 8 -20.74 48.66 -20.51
CA SER A 8 -21.12 48.49 -19.11
C SER A 8 -22.14 47.35 -18.90
N PHE A 9 -23.05 47.15 -19.86
CA PHE A 9 -24.07 46.11 -19.76
C PHE A 9 -23.49 44.69 -19.90
N PHE A 10 -22.49 44.51 -20.77
CA PHE A 10 -21.75 43.25 -20.91
C PHE A 10 -20.87 42.95 -19.70
N LEU A 11 -20.25 43.97 -19.09
CA LEU A 11 -19.37 43.80 -17.91
C LEU A 11 -20.14 43.40 -16.65
N ARG A 12 -21.43 43.82 -16.51
CA ARG A 12 -22.30 43.39 -15.41
C ARG A 12 -22.85 41.98 -15.54
N HIS A 13 -23.02 41.44 -16.76
CA HIS A 13 -23.48 40.05 -16.93
C HIS A 13 -22.38 39.02 -16.65
N PHE A 14 -21.11 39.39 -16.79
CA PHE A 14 -19.98 38.51 -16.44
C PHE A 14 -19.83 38.30 -14.92
N LEU A 15 -20.32 39.24 -14.10
CA LEU A 15 -20.25 39.17 -12.63
C LEU A 15 -21.44 38.44 -11.98
N VAL A 16 -22.45 38.05 -12.75
CA VAL A 16 -23.64 37.31 -12.26
C VAL A 16 -23.75 35.94 -12.92
N LEU A 17 -22.64 35.36 -13.36
CA LEU A 17 -22.60 33.91 -13.55
C LEU A 17 -22.75 33.28 -12.17
N PRO A 18 -23.85 32.56 -11.87
CA PRO A 18 -23.93 31.81 -10.64
C PRO A 18 -22.74 30.87 -10.66
N ARG A 19 -21.89 30.96 -9.64
CA ARG A 19 -20.80 30.03 -9.42
C ARG A 19 -21.44 28.66 -9.22
N ARG A 20 -21.76 27.97 -10.32
CA ARG A 20 -22.16 26.57 -10.29
C ARG A 20 -20.94 25.89 -9.69
N ASN A 21 -21.05 25.48 -8.44
CA ASN A 21 -20.15 24.51 -7.85
C ASN A 21 -20.37 23.22 -8.66
N ILE A 22 -19.76 23.15 -9.84
CA ILE A 22 -19.57 21.90 -10.55
C ILE A 22 -18.55 21.19 -9.66
N LEU A 23 -19.05 20.40 -8.71
CA LEU A 23 -18.29 19.30 -8.15
C LEU A 23 -18.01 18.39 -9.35
N THR A 24 -16.92 18.67 -10.05
CA THR A 24 -16.44 17.81 -11.11
C THR A 24 -16.18 16.45 -10.47
N SER A 25 -16.76 15.39 -11.04
CA SER A 25 -16.44 14.00 -10.68
C SER A 25 -14.91 13.74 -10.69
N ALA A 26 -14.13 14.59 -11.36
CA ALA A 26 -12.67 14.61 -11.35
C ALA A 26 -12.02 14.87 -9.97
N ALA A 27 -12.76 15.34 -8.96
CA ALA A 27 -12.26 15.47 -7.59
C ALA A 27 -12.43 14.19 -6.76
N GLY A 28 -13.12 13.18 -7.27
CA GLY A 28 -13.19 11.85 -6.66
C GLY A 28 -11.93 11.07 -7.01
N GLY A 29 -11.10 10.76 -6.01
CA GLY A 29 -9.96 9.86 -6.20
C GLY A 29 -10.39 8.53 -6.85
N LYS A 30 -9.45 7.85 -7.49
CA LYS A 30 -9.69 6.56 -8.15
C LYS A 30 -9.09 5.43 -7.32
N CYS A 31 -9.85 4.36 -7.14
CA CYS A 31 -9.34 3.10 -6.63
C CYS A 31 -9.05 2.17 -7.81
N ASP A 32 -7.83 1.65 -7.86
CA ASP A 32 -7.39 0.69 -8.87
C ASP A 32 -6.91 -0.59 -8.18
N LEU A 33 -7.29 -1.73 -8.74
CA LEU A 33 -6.73 -3.02 -8.33
C LEU A 33 -5.34 -3.16 -8.95
N LEU A 34 -4.30 -3.24 -8.11
CA LEU A 34 -2.91 -3.35 -8.57
C LEU A 34 -2.56 -4.81 -8.91
N LEU A 35 -2.80 -5.71 -7.96
CA LEU A 35 -2.59 -7.15 -8.07
C LEU A 35 -3.81 -7.88 -7.49
N SER A 36 -4.25 -8.95 -8.15
CA SER A 36 -5.37 -9.78 -7.67
C SER A 36 -5.04 -10.52 -6.38
N SER A 37 -3.76 -10.83 -6.16
CA SER A 37 -3.23 -11.41 -4.92
C SER A 37 -1.73 -11.15 -4.81
N ILE A 38 -1.25 -10.99 -3.59
CA ILE A 38 0.18 -10.97 -3.23
C ILE A 38 0.61 -12.24 -2.48
N GLY A 39 -0.29 -13.22 -2.37
CA GLY A 39 -0.04 -14.52 -1.72
C GLY A 39 -0.18 -14.54 -0.20
N ILE A 40 -0.30 -13.38 0.47
CA ILE A 40 -0.47 -13.27 1.92
C ILE A 40 -1.64 -12.36 2.30
N SER A 41 -2.16 -12.52 3.53
CA SER A 41 -3.09 -11.57 4.13
C SER A 41 -2.32 -10.48 4.87
N ALA A 42 -2.29 -9.27 4.35
CA ALA A 42 -1.56 -8.16 4.97
C ALA A 42 -2.10 -7.84 6.38
N MET A 43 -1.25 -7.94 7.40
CA MET A 43 -1.53 -7.43 8.76
C MET A 43 -0.75 -6.15 9.05
N HIS A 44 0.47 -6.05 8.52
CA HIS A 44 1.29 -4.85 8.59
C HIS A 44 1.84 -4.50 7.20
N MET A 45 1.96 -3.20 6.93
CA MET A 45 2.52 -2.65 5.70
C MET A 45 3.35 -1.41 6.04
N GLN A 46 4.53 -1.28 5.44
CA GLN A 46 5.39 -0.12 5.63
C GLN A 46 6.04 0.30 4.30
N LEU A 47 5.79 1.54 3.88
CA LEU A 47 6.49 2.16 2.76
C LEU A 47 7.94 2.49 3.15
N LEU A 48 8.88 2.11 2.29
CA LEU A 48 10.30 2.41 2.36
C LEU A 48 10.64 3.64 1.51
N TYR A 49 11.80 4.24 1.77
CA TYR A 49 12.28 5.43 1.03
C TYR A 49 12.62 5.17 -0.45
N ILE A 50 12.62 3.90 -0.88
CA ILE A 50 12.90 3.46 -2.24
C ILE A 50 11.61 3.13 -3.04
N ASP A 51 10.45 3.65 -2.61
CA ASP A 51 9.14 3.35 -3.19
C ASP A 51 8.78 1.85 -3.22
N HIS A 52 9.29 1.10 -2.25
CA HIS A 52 8.92 -0.28 -2.01
C HIS A 52 8.11 -0.40 -0.72
N ILE A 53 7.18 -1.34 -0.66
CA ILE A 53 6.35 -1.59 0.52
C ILE A 53 6.68 -2.97 1.08
N VAL A 54 7.10 -3.02 2.34
CA VAL A 54 7.23 -4.30 3.07
C VAL A 54 5.89 -4.65 3.69
N ILE A 55 5.36 -5.81 3.36
CA ILE A 55 4.04 -6.30 3.78
C ILE A 55 4.20 -7.65 4.45
N PHE A 56 3.60 -7.88 5.61
CA PHE A 56 3.74 -9.15 6.32
C PHE A 56 2.54 -9.53 7.18
N TYR A 57 2.46 -10.82 7.44
CA TYR A 57 1.48 -11.50 8.28
C TYR A 57 2.19 -12.31 9.38
N ARG A 58 1.39 -12.86 10.30
CA ARG A 58 1.82 -13.88 11.26
C ARG A 58 2.19 -15.21 10.56
N THR A 59 2.90 -16.08 11.27
CA THR A 59 3.48 -17.33 10.70
C THR A 59 2.86 -18.62 11.23
N ASP A 60 1.81 -18.55 12.04
CA ASP A 60 1.21 -19.66 12.77
C ASP A 60 -0.24 -19.98 12.36
N PHE A 61 -0.71 -19.42 11.25
CA PHE A 61 -2.06 -19.61 10.72
C PHE A 61 -2.13 -20.55 9.49
N GLY A 62 -1.05 -21.30 9.21
CA GLY A 62 -0.96 -22.26 8.11
C GLY A 62 -0.10 -21.75 6.96
N ILE A 63 -0.25 -22.37 5.78
CA ILE A 63 0.51 -22.03 4.56
C ILE A 63 -0.04 -20.77 3.89
N SER A 64 0.85 -19.98 3.29
CA SER A 64 0.46 -18.87 2.40
C SER A 64 0.47 -19.29 0.93
N ASN A 65 -0.07 -18.44 0.05
CA ASN A 65 -0.12 -18.67 -1.40
C ASN A 65 1.05 -18.00 -2.14
N ILE A 66 2.24 -18.01 -1.53
CA ILE A 66 3.49 -17.58 -2.16
C ILE A 66 4.66 -18.37 -1.56
N SER A 67 5.52 -18.94 -2.40
CA SER A 67 6.64 -19.76 -1.95
C SER A 67 7.88 -18.92 -1.69
N LEU A 68 8.68 -19.33 -0.70
CA LEU A 68 10.05 -18.83 -0.55
C LEU A 68 10.93 -19.35 -1.70
N PRO A 69 12.05 -18.67 -2.01
CA PRO A 69 13.03 -19.18 -2.96
C PRO A 69 13.49 -20.60 -2.61
N ALA A 70 13.82 -21.38 -3.64
CA ALA A 70 14.14 -22.80 -3.49
C ALA A 70 15.17 -23.07 -2.38
N ARG A 71 14.92 -24.10 -1.58
CA ARG A 71 15.75 -24.56 -0.45
C ARG A 71 15.71 -23.68 0.81
N ILE A 72 14.89 -22.64 0.85
CA ILE A 72 14.64 -21.87 2.07
C ILE A 72 13.40 -22.45 2.77
N CYS A 73 13.57 -22.86 4.03
CA CYS A 73 12.50 -23.35 4.88
C CYS A 73 12.58 -22.69 6.24
N ARG A 74 11.45 -22.18 6.72
CA ARG A 74 11.30 -21.77 8.11
C ARG A 74 11.02 -23.03 8.93
N ASN A 75 11.99 -23.42 9.74
CA ASN A 75 11.86 -24.53 10.69
C ASN A 75 11.54 -23.96 12.06
N ASN A 76 10.32 -24.22 12.56
CA ASN A 76 9.93 -23.79 13.89
C ASN A 76 9.24 -24.91 14.66
N LEU A 77 10.03 -25.61 15.48
CA LEU A 77 9.56 -26.72 16.33
C LEU A 77 8.55 -26.29 17.41
N LYS A 78 8.41 -24.98 17.68
CA LYS A 78 7.45 -24.47 18.67
C LYS A 78 6.06 -24.20 18.08
N VAL A 79 5.94 -24.16 16.75
CA VAL A 79 4.66 -23.89 16.06
C VAL A 79 4.03 -25.22 15.65
N THR A 80 2.85 -25.50 16.22
CA THR A 80 2.11 -26.75 15.99
C THR A 80 1.41 -26.77 14.63
N ALA A 81 1.09 -25.59 14.08
CA ALA A 81 0.36 -25.46 12.82
C ALA A 81 1.21 -25.87 11.60
N LEU A 82 2.49 -25.45 11.57
CA LEU A 82 3.41 -25.76 10.46
C LEU A 82 4.85 -25.76 10.96
N THR A 83 5.44 -26.95 11.11
CA THR A 83 6.80 -27.11 11.64
C THR A 83 7.87 -26.81 10.59
N ASN A 84 7.60 -27.17 9.33
CA ASN A 84 8.44 -26.92 8.17
C ASN A 84 7.63 -26.10 7.16
N ASP A 85 7.96 -24.82 7.04
CA ASP A 85 7.25 -23.90 6.16
C ASP A 85 8.15 -23.41 5.01
N PHE A 86 7.74 -23.74 3.79
CA PHE A 86 8.39 -23.30 2.54
C PHE A 86 7.64 -22.12 1.90
N THR A 87 6.61 -21.59 2.55
CA THR A 87 5.82 -20.45 2.10
C THR A 87 6.27 -19.16 2.78
N ALA A 88 6.07 -18.03 2.10
CA ALA A 88 6.47 -16.72 2.59
C ALA A 88 5.27 -16.06 3.29
N HIS A 89 5.48 -15.59 4.52
CA HIS A 89 4.48 -14.78 5.25
C HIS A 89 4.74 -13.29 5.16
N SER A 90 5.64 -12.91 4.27
CA SER A 90 5.97 -11.52 3.97
C SER A 90 6.37 -11.36 2.51
N VAL A 91 6.14 -10.17 1.98
CA VAL A 91 6.54 -9.76 0.64
C VAL A 91 7.11 -8.35 0.67
N GLU A 92 7.97 -8.05 -0.28
CA GLU A 92 8.25 -6.68 -0.69
C GLU A 92 7.50 -6.42 -2.00
N TYR A 93 6.72 -5.36 -2.03
CA TYR A 93 6.03 -4.87 -3.22
C TYR A 93 6.82 -3.69 -3.81
N ASP A 94 7.22 -3.80 -5.07
CA ASP A 94 7.84 -2.74 -5.84
C ASP A 94 6.74 -1.98 -6.60
N VAL A 95 6.56 -0.70 -6.24
CA VAL A 95 5.50 0.16 -6.79
C VAL A 95 5.72 0.43 -8.28
N ALA A 96 6.97 0.59 -8.73
CA ALA A 96 7.28 0.96 -10.10
C ALA A 96 7.04 -0.19 -11.08
N SER A 97 7.40 -1.42 -10.68
CA SER A 97 7.19 -2.61 -11.51
C SER A 97 5.83 -3.29 -11.29
N ASN A 98 5.05 -2.84 -10.30
CA ASN A 98 3.80 -3.48 -9.87
C ASN A 98 4.00 -5.00 -9.63
N SER A 99 5.04 -5.34 -8.86
CA SER A 99 5.44 -6.73 -8.63
C SER A 99 5.76 -6.99 -7.16
N VAL A 100 5.71 -8.26 -6.76
CA VAL A 100 6.08 -8.69 -5.41
C VAL A 100 7.21 -9.71 -5.45
N ARG A 101 8.08 -9.66 -4.43
CA ARG A 101 9.00 -10.75 -4.12
C ARG A 101 8.77 -11.26 -2.70
N PRO A 102 8.87 -12.58 -2.47
CA PRO A 102 8.75 -13.16 -1.14
C PRO A 102 9.90 -12.72 -0.24
N LEU A 103 9.59 -12.51 1.04
CA LEU A 103 10.54 -12.28 2.11
C LEU A 103 10.36 -13.36 3.20
N MET A 104 11.44 -13.64 3.94
CA MET A 104 11.37 -14.54 5.09
C MET A 104 11.27 -13.73 6.38
N VAL A 105 10.18 -13.90 7.13
CA VAL A 105 10.08 -13.44 8.52
C VAL A 105 10.63 -14.50 9.48
N LEU A 106 11.49 -14.07 10.40
CA LEU A 106 12.19 -14.96 11.33
C LEU A 106 11.36 -15.25 12.59
N THR A 107 10.48 -14.35 12.99
CA THR A 107 9.60 -14.48 14.17
C THR A 107 8.13 -14.44 13.76
N ASN A 108 7.24 -14.86 14.67
CA ASN A 108 5.84 -14.50 14.52
C ASN A 108 5.71 -12.99 14.77
N THR A 109 4.96 -12.26 13.96
CA THR A 109 4.78 -10.81 14.08
C THR A 109 3.39 -10.44 14.61
N TRP A 110 2.65 -11.40 15.16
CA TRP A 110 1.31 -11.14 15.71
C TRP A 110 1.35 -10.08 16.82
N CYS A 111 0.48 -9.07 16.74
CA CYS A 111 0.48 -7.93 17.67
C CYS A 111 1.83 -7.17 17.76
N SER A 112 2.65 -7.26 16.72
CA SER A 112 3.90 -6.50 16.65
C SER A 112 3.67 -5.03 16.27
N SER A 113 4.72 -4.24 16.37
CA SER A 113 4.76 -2.85 15.93
C SER A 113 6.09 -2.54 15.22
N GLY A 114 6.13 -1.49 14.42
CA GLY A 114 7.34 -1.08 13.73
C GLY A 114 7.33 0.37 13.27
N ILE A 115 8.52 0.87 12.93
CA ILE A 115 8.77 2.23 12.45
C ILE A 115 9.97 2.26 11.49
N ILE A 116 9.99 3.21 10.57
CA ILE A 116 11.18 3.53 9.78
C ILE A 116 12.04 4.52 10.56
N MET A 117 13.27 4.11 10.87
CA MET A 117 14.29 4.98 11.46
C MET A 117 14.77 6.04 10.47
N PRO A 118 15.32 7.19 10.91
CA PRO A 118 15.79 8.25 10.02
C PRO A 118 16.78 7.80 8.94
N GLN A 119 17.57 6.77 9.22
CA GLN A 119 18.52 6.14 8.29
C GLN A 119 17.86 5.17 7.26
N GLY A 120 16.54 5.03 7.27
CA GLY A 120 15.78 4.19 6.34
C GLY A 120 15.61 2.72 6.75
N THR A 121 16.09 2.31 7.93
CA THR A 121 15.92 0.95 8.45
C THR A 121 14.53 0.76 9.06
N LEU A 122 13.86 -0.35 8.70
CA LEU A 122 12.63 -0.80 9.37
C LEU A 122 12.97 -1.46 10.71
N ALA A 123 12.66 -0.78 11.81
CA ALA A 123 12.71 -1.34 13.15
C ALA A 123 11.37 -2.00 13.47
N GLN A 124 11.39 -3.28 13.85
CA GLN A 124 10.22 -4.07 14.21
C GLN A 124 10.40 -4.69 15.59
N THR A 125 9.36 -4.61 16.43
CA THR A 125 9.40 -5.11 17.82
C THR A 125 8.15 -5.88 18.20
N GLY A 126 8.29 -6.81 19.14
CA GLY A 126 7.22 -7.68 19.60
C GLY A 126 6.92 -8.82 18.63
N GLY A 127 5.81 -9.52 18.90
CA GLY A 127 5.44 -10.76 18.19
C GLY A 127 5.77 -12.04 18.94
#